data_AF-A0A4Q4BWX3-F1
#
_entry.id   AF-A0A4Q4BWX3-F1
#
_cell.length_a   1.000
_cell.length_b   1.000
_cell.length_c   1.000
_cell.angle_alpha   90.00
_cell.angle_beta   90.00
_cell.angle_gamma   90.00
#
_symmetry.space_group_name_H-M   'P 1'
#
loop_
_entity.id
_entity.type
_entity.pdbx_description
1 polymer ?
#
loop_
_entity_poly.entity_id
_entity_poly.type
_entity_poly.pdbx_seq_one_letter_code
_entity_poly.pdbx_strand_id
1 'polypeptide(L)'
;MERMSGDVVATIVVEDRQIAVHEPSSIASLRRLVALARTEDVAAVVDPADEAVLERLVGAGVAAFFPYVPSHDELTEAAGALAVAGSYAHPDLTQSLLRLARRALRPDSVLDVLTAREVEVLRLLAGGQANRAIAARLFISEHTVRNHLARIYRKLDVTTRREAVDLTREALSDASPREGREGRRPSD
;
A
#
# COMPACT_ATOMS: atom_id res chain seq x y z
N MET A 1 -15.82 20.11 17.41
CA MET A 1 -16.21 19.16 16.34
C MET A 1 -16.34 19.97 15.07
N GLU A 2 -15.20 20.22 14.42
CA GLU A 2 -15.13 20.99 13.18
C GLU A 2 -14.55 20.06 12.12
N ARG A 3 -15.33 19.79 11.08
CA ARG A 3 -14.91 18.90 9.99
C ARG A 3 -13.90 19.66 9.13
N MET A 4 -12.62 19.30 9.28
CA MET A 4 -11.55 19.78 8.43
C MET A 4 -11.66 19.08 7.07
N SER A 5 -12.05 19.84 6.05
CA SER A 5 -12.23 19.39 4.67
C SER A 5 -10.92 19.52 3.91
N GLY A 6 -10.43 18.42 3.36
CA GLY A 6 -9.63 18.37 2.13
C GLY A 6 -8.28 19.08 2.16
N ASP A 7 -7.23 18.27 2.03
CA ASP A 7 -5.83 18.65 1.79
C ASP A 7 -5.05 19.23 2.99
N VAL A 8 -4.21 18.35 3.52
CA VAL A 8 -2.98 18.58 4.30
C VAL A 8 -3.04 18.26 5.80
N VAL A 9 -2.21 17.27 6.12
CA VAL A 9 -1.83 16.75 7.43
C VAL A 9 -0.80 17.67 8.06
N ALA A 10 -1.09 18.13 9.27
CA ALA A 10 -0.14 18.84 10.10
C ALA A 10 1.14 18.01 10.26
N THR A 11 2.26 18.52 9.78
CA THR A 11 3.59 18.08 10.20
C THR A 11 3.94 18.88 11.44
N ILE A 12 4.01 18.22 12.58
CA ILE A 12 4.52 18.80 13.81
C ILE A 12 6.03 18.73 13.70
N VAL A 13 6.65 19.90 13.57
CA VAL A 13 8.09 20.06 13.81
C VAL A 13 8.24 20.54 15.23
N VAL A 14 8.91 19.76 16.08
CA VAL A 14 9.23 20.19 17.45
C VAL A 14 10.49 21.06 17.41
N GLU A 15 10.34 22.35 17.10
CA GLU A 15 11.41 23.33 17.33
C GLU A 15 11.24 23.91 18.75
N ASP A 16 12.26 23.74 19.59
CA ASP A 16 12.38 24.38 20.91
C ASP A 16 11.15 24.21 21.84
N ARG A 17 10.57 23.00 21.85
CA ARG A 17 9.36 22.63 22.63
C ARG A 17 8.07 23.37 22.22
N GLN A 18 8.03 24.00 21.05
CA GLN A 18 6.82 24.56 20.47
C GLN A 18 6.30 23.67 19.34
N ILE A 19 4.98 23.41 19.34
CA ILE A 19 4.31 22.64 18.29
C ILE A 19 4.08 23.58 17.11
N ALA A 20 4.95 23.53 16.11
CA ALA A 20 4.70 24.18 14.83
C ALA A 20 3.91 23.23 13.93
N VAL A 21 2.61 23.47 13.77
CA VAL A 21 1.78 22.79 12.77
C VAL A 21 2.14 23.37 11.41
N HIS A 22 2.94 22.64 10.64
CA HIS A 22 3.22 22.98 9.27
C HIS A 22 2.31 22.18 8.34
N GLU A 23 1.66 22.87 7.40
CA GLU A 23 1.13 22.23 6.21
C GLU A 23 2.29 22.02 5.22
N PRO A 24 2.83 20.79 5.04
CA PRO A 24 3.81 20.56 3.99
C PRO A 24 3.13 20.78 2.64
N SER A 25 3.57 21.80 1.91
CA SER A 25 3.10 22.13 0.55
C SER A 25 3.24 20.98 -0.46
N SER A 26 4.01 19.93 -0.14
CA SER A 26 4.06 18.66 -0.89
C SER A 26 4.71 17.52 -0.10
N ILE A 27 4.45 16.27 -0.48
CA ILE A 27 5.14 15.06 0.05
C ILE A 27 6.64 15.09 -0.24
N ALA A 28 7.06 15.72 -1.35
CA ALA A 28 8.47 15.89 -1.67
C ALA A 28 9.17 16.82 -0.65
N SER A 29 8.49 17.88 -0.23
CA SER A 29 8.94 18.76 0.85
C SER A 29 9.04 18.00 2.18
N LEU A 30 8.03 17.17 2.49
CA LEU A 30 8.03 16.35 3.70
C LEU A 30 9.18 15.33 3.72
N ARG A 31 9.43 14.62 2.61
CA ARG A 31 10.57 13.70 2.49
C ARG A 31 11.91 14.39 2.73
N ARG A 32 12.05 15.61 2.20
CA ARG A 32 13.26 16.41 2.40
C ARG A 32 13.40 16.84 3.87
N LEU A 33 12.30 17.16 4.53
CA LEU A 33 12.28 17.51 5.95
C LEU A 33 12.65 16.31 6.82
N VAL A 34 12.03 15.14 6.60
CA VAL A 34 12.36 13.88 7.28
C VAL A 34 13.84 13.50 7.09
N ALA A 35 14.41 13.76 5.91
CA ALA A 35 15.82 13.48 5.63
C ALA A 35 16.81 14.44 6.29
N LEU A 36 16.36 15.64 6.71
CA LEU A 36 17.21 16.70 7.27
C LEU A 36 17.00 16.90 8.78
N ALA A 37 15.82 16.57 9.29
CA ALA A 37 15.47 16.66 10.71
C ALA A 37 15.93 15.40 11.47
N ARG A 38 15.97 15.47 12.81
CA ARG A 38 16.07 14.23 13.60
C ARG A 38 14.74 13.50 13.49
N THR A 39 14.77 12.18 13.49
CA THR A 39 13.55 11.32 13.44
C THR A 39 12.55 11.65 14.56
N GLU A 40 13.03 12.23 15.65
CA GLU A 40 12.28 12.66 16.83
C GLU A 40 11.48 13.95 16.61
N ASP A 41 11.85 14.75 15.61
CA ASP A 41 11.31 16.10 15.42
C ASP A 41 10.08 16.13 14.53
N VAL A 42 9.72 15.01 13.87
CA VAL A 42 8.71 14.98 12.81
C VAL A 42 7.58 14.01 13.15
N ALA A 43 6.45 14.56 13.59
CA ALA A 43 5.21 13.82 13.74
C ALA A 43 4.15 14.29 12.73
N ALA A 44 3.26 13.39 12.34
CA ALA A 44 2.16 13.70 11.43
C ALA A 44 0.80 13.47 12.09
N VAL A 45 -0.11 14.43 11.92
CA VAL A 45 -1.51 14.30 12.33
C VAL A 45 -2.37 13.92 11.13
N VAL A 46 -2.98 12.74 11.16
CA VAL A 46 -3.72 12.17 10.02
C VAL A 46 -5.05 11.61 10.47
N ASP A 47 -6.12 11.93 9.74
CA ASP A 47 -7.42 11.28 9.95
C ASP A 47 -7.27 9.76 9.71
N PRO A 48 -7.63 8.90 10.68
CA PRO A 48 -7.58 7.45 10.49
C PRO A 48 -8.36 6.94 9.26
N ALA A 49 -9.36 7.69 8.78
CA ALA A 49 -10.12 7.35 7.58
C ALA A 49 -9.38 7.65 6.26
N ASP A 50 -8.37 8.52 6.28
CA ASP A 50 -7.60 8.89 5.08
C ASP A 50 -6.37 7.99 4.89
N GLU A 51 -6.64 6.75 4.49
CA GLU A 51 -5.60 5.74 4.25
C GLU A 51 -4.61 6.15 3.15
N ALA A 52 -5.08 6.90 2.15
CA ALA A 52 -4.24 7.35 1.05
C ALA A 52 -3.22 8.38 1.52
N VAL A 53 -3.59 9.26 2.45
CA VAL A 53 -2.66 10.18 3.11
C VAL A 53 -1.71 9.42 4.03
N LEU A 54 -2.23 8.52 4.86
CA LEU A 54 -1.42 7.71 5.78
C LEU A 54 -0.33 6.93 5.04
N GLU A 55 -0.67 6.29 3.92
CA GLU A 55 0.28 5.60 3.04
C GLU A 55 1.40 6.52 2.56
N ARG A 56 1.07 7.73 2.13
CA ARG A 56 2.04 8.70 1.61
C ARG A 56 3.00 9.18 2.70
N LEU A 57 2.51 9.33 3.93
CA LEU A 57 3.32 9.71 5.09
C LEU A 57 4.26 8.58 5.52
N VAL A 58 3.76 7.34 5.59
CA VAL A 58 4.58 6.15 5.84
C VAL A 58 5.67 6.01 4.77
N GLY A 59 5.30 6.12 3.49
CA GLY A 59 6.24 6.11 2.37
C GLY A 59 7.13 7.35 2.25
N ALA A 60 6.93 8.37 3.09
CA ALA A 60 7.82 9.52 3.23
C ALA A 60 8.84 9.35 4.37
N GLY A 61 8.70 8.31 5.20
CA GLY A 61 9.59 8.03 6.33
C GLY A 61 9.21 8.76 7.62
N VAL A 62 7.97 9.24 7.75
CA VAL A 62 7.48 9.81 9.01
C VAL A 62 7.55 8.73 10.11
N ALA A 63 8.10 9.08 11.27
CA ALA A 63 8.34 8.15 12.36
C ALA A 63 7.22 8.17 13.42
N ALA A 64 6.47 9.26 13.55
CA ALA A 64 5.39 9.39 14.54
C ALA A 64 4.05 9.82 13.93
N PHE A 65 2.96 9.15 14.33
CA PHE A 65 1.62 9.39 13.78
C PHE A 65 0.56 9.55 14.87
N PHE A 66 -0.31 10.55 14.71
CA PHE A 66 -1.43 10.84 15.61
C PHE A 66 -2.75 11.08 14.85
N PRO A 67 -3.91 10.71 15.40
CA PRO A 67 -5.23 11.00 14.81
C PRO A 67 -5.69 12.44 15.02
N TYR A 68 -5.05 13.16 15.94
CA TYR A 68 -5.34 14.54 16.32
C TYR A 68 -4.06 15.22 16.83
N VAL A 69 -4.11 16.52 17.10
CA VAL A 69 -2.97 17.25 17.67
C VAL A 69 -2.68 16.69 19.07
N PRO A 70 -1.50 16.08 19.31
CA PRO A 70 -1.18 15.45 20.58
C PRO A 70 -0.96 16.48 21.69
N SER A 71 -1.32 16.08 22.90
CA SER A 71 -0.94 16.78 24.13
C SER A 71 0.55 16.64 24.43
N HIS A 72 1.05 17.42 25.39
CA HIS A 72 2.44 17.32 25.84
C HIS A 72 2.78 15.93 26.39
N ASP A 73 1.86 15.29 27.09
CA ASP A 73 2.06 13.96 27.66
C ASP A 73 2.15 12.89 26.56
N GLU A 74 1.27 12.96 25.56
CA GLU A 74 1.32 12.08 24.36
C GLU A 74 2.60 12.29 23.54
N LEU A 75 3.09 13.53 23.42
CA LEU A 75 4.39 13.79 22.80
C LEU A 75 5.56 13.20 23.58
N THR A 76 5.49 13.25 24.92
CA THR A 76 6.52 12.67 25.79
C THR A 76 6.55 11.15 25.67
N GLU A 77 5.37 10.52 25.61
CA GLU A 77 5.23 9.08 25.36
C GLU A 77 5.80 8.70 24.00
N ALA A 78 5.42 9.43 22.94
CA ALA A 78 5.90 9.18 21.59
C ALA A 78 7.42 9.35 21.47
N ALA A 79 8.00 10.37 22.11
CA ALA A 79 9.45 10.57 22.16
C ALA A 79 10.17 9.38 22.81
N GLY A 80 9.63 8.85 23.91
CA GLY A 80 10.17 7.64 24.56
C GLY A 80 10.12 6.42 23.64
N ALA A 81 9.00 6.22 22.94
CA ALA A 81 8.85 5.12 21.97
C ALA A 81 9.78 5.26 20.76
N LEU A 82 9.93 6.47 20.22
CA LEU A 82 10.84 6.77 19.11
C LEU A 82 12.30 6.45 19.46
N ALA A 83 12.73 6.78 20.68
CA ALA A 83 14.08 6.50 21.14
C ALA A 83 14.40 5.00 21.22
N VAL A 84 13.40 4.14 21.42
CA VAL A 84 13.57 2.69 21.60
C VAL A 84 13.25 1.91 20.33
N ALA A 85 12.11 2.19 19.71
CA ALA A 85 11.56 1.43 18.59
C ALA A 85 11.73 2.13 17.23
N GLY A 86 12.19 3.39 17.22
CA GLY A 86 12.36 4.18 15.99
C GLY A 86 11.06 4.62 15.32
N SER A 87 9.90 4.29 15.89
CA SER A 87 8.59 4.72 15.41
C SER A 87 7.53 4.72 16.52
N TYR A 88 6.50 5.55 16.35
CA TYR A 88 5.33 5.63 17.21
C TYR A 88 4.06 5.80 16.38
N ALA A 89 3.00 5.10 16.74
CA ALA A 89 1.67 5.34 16.20
C ALA A 89 0.65 5.30 17.33
N HIS A 90 -0.17 6.34 17.41
CA HIS A 90 -1.25 6.38 18.38
C HIS A 90 -2.22 5.19 18.19
N PRO A 91 -2.75 4.58 19.28
CA PRO A 91 -3.60 3.39 19.21
C PRO A 91 -4.77 3.46 18.22
N ASP A 92 -5.39 4.64 18.05
CA ASP A 92 -6.52 4.83 17.12
C ASP A 92 -6.14 4.65 15.64
N LEU A 93 -4.86 4.77 15.29
CA LEU A 93 -4.37 4.53 13.94
C LEU A 93 -4.04 3.06 13.66
N THR A 94 -4.04 2.20 14.69
CA THR A 94 -3.61 0.79 14.59
C THR A 94 -4.36 0.04 13.49
N GLN A 95 -5.69 0.20 13.42
CA GLN A 95 -6.49 -0.51 12.41
C GLN A 95 -6.16 -0.03 10.99
N SER A 96 -5.99 1.27 10.78
CA SER A 96 -5.65 1.83 9.47
C SER A 96 -4.25 1.43 9.02
N LEU A 97 -3.28 1.41 9.94
CA LEU A 97 -1.93 0.91 9.69
C LEU A 97 -1.91 -0.59 9.37
N LEU A 98 -2.68 -1.41 10.09
CA LEU A 98 -2.81 -2.83 9.79
C LEU A 98 -3.45 -3.08 8.41
N ARG A 99 -4.46 -2.29 8.02
CA ARG A 99 -5.05 -2.38 6.67
C ARG A 99 -4.03 -2.00 5.61
N LEU A 100 -3.29 -0.91 5.81
CA LEU A 100 -2.22 -0.47 4.92
C LEU A 100 -1.12 -1.55 4.78
N ALA A 101 -0.64 -2.10 5.88
CA ALA A 101 0.39 -3.15 5.88
C ALA A 101 -0.09 -4.42 5.17
N ARG A 102 -1.34 -4.84 5.41
CA ARG A 102 -1.93 -5.99 4.70
C ARG A 102 -1.98 -5.76 3.20
N ARG A 103 -2.26 -4.53 2.75
CA ARG A 103 -2.27 -4.18 1.33
C ARG A 103 -0.86 -4.18 0.74
N ALA A 104 0.11 -3.59 1.44
CA ALA A 104 1.52 -3.56 1.00
C ALA A 104 2.16 -4.97 0.97
N LEU A 105 1.70 -5.89 1.81
CA LEU A 105 2.13 -7.28 1.83
C LEU A 105 1.38 -8.16 0.82
N ARG A 106 0.36 -7.63 0.13
CA ARG A 106 -0.24 -8.36 -0.99
C ARG A 106 0.72 -8.27 -2.18
N PRO A 107 1.01 -9.38 -2.87
CA PRO A 107 1.79 -9.33 -4.09
C PRO A 107 1.12 -8.39 -5.11
N ASP A 108 1.91 -7.49 -5.72
CA ASP A 108 1.47 -6.44 -6.66
C ASP A 108 0.59 -6.99 -7.79
N SER A 109 0.82 -8.26 -8.17
CA SER A 109 -0.11 -9.06 -8.91
C SER A 109 0.01 -10.53 -8.53
N VAL A 110 -1.10 -11.25 -8.46
CA VAL A 110 -1.04 -12.73 -8.51
C VAL A 110 -0.38 -13.27 -9.77
N LEU A 111 -0.20 -12.44 -10.79
CA LEU A 111 0.59 -12.79 -11.96
C LEU A 111 2.09 -12.90 -11.66
N ASP A 112 2.61 -12.22 -10.61
CA ASP A 112 4.05 -12.15 -10.32
C ASP A 112 4.60 -13.43 -9.67
N VAL A 113 3.72 -14.20 -9.00
CA VAL A 113 4.07 -15.51 -8.41
C VAL A 113 3.93 -16.67 -9.41
N LEU A 114 3.33 -16.40 -10.57
CA LEU A 114 3.07 -17.38 -11.62
C LEU A 114 4.13 -17.29 -12.72
N THR A 115 4.45 -18.44 -13.30
CA THR A 115 5.24 -18.49 -14.53
C THR A 115 4.41 -17.95 -15.69
N ALA A 116 5.06 -17.48 -16.77
CA ALA A 116 4.37 -17.00 -17.97
C ALA A 116 3.31 -17.99 -18.49
N ARG A 117 3.62 -19.30 -18.46
CA ARG A 117 2.69 -20.33 -18.89
C ARG A 117 1.49 -20.51 -17.95
N GLU A 118 1.71 -20.36 -16.65
CA GLU A 118 0.63 -20.40 -15.65
C GLU A 118 -0.29 -19.18 -15.78
N VAL A 119 0.28 -18.00 -16.08
CA VAL A 119 -0.48 -16.78 -16.38
C VAL A 119 -1.39 -16.96 -17.60
N GLU A 120 -0.87 -17.54 -18.70
CA GLU A 120 -1.68 -17.83 -19.88
C GLU A 120 -2.88 -18.74 -19.56
N VAL A 121 -2.64 -19.85 -18.85
CA VAL A 121 -3.69 -20.78 -18.43
C VAL A 121 -4.73 -20.07 -17.56
N LEU A 122 -4.29 -19.27 -16.59
CA LEU A 122 -5.16 -18.55 -15.67
C LEU A 122 -6.00 -17.48 -16.37
N ARG A 123 -5.43 -16.74 -17.33
CA ARG A 123 -6.18 -15.75 -18.14
C ARG A 123 -7.30 -16.41 -18.94
N LEU A 124 -7.03 -17.54 -19.59
CA LEU A 124 -8.06 -18.28 -20.33
C LEU A 124 -9.13 -18.86 -19.40
N LEU A 125 -8.73 -19.30 -18.20
CA LEU A 125 -9.65 -19.76 -17.15
C LEU A 125 -10.61 -18.63 -16.72
N ALA A 126 -10.07 -17.43 -16.44
CA ALA A 126 -10.81 -16.24 -16.06
C ALA A 126 -11.73 -15.72 -17.17
N GLY A 127 -11.35 -15.93 -18.43
CA GLY A 127 -12.20 -15.73 -19.61
C GLY A 127 -13.33 -16.76 -19.77
N GLY A 128 -13.52 -17.67 -18.80
CA GLY A 128 -14.61 -18.64 -18.79
C GLY A 128 -14.36 -19.91 -19.62
N GLN A 129 -13.15 -20.13 -20.14
CA GLN A 129 -12.88 -21.28 -21.01
C GLN A 129 -12.82 -22.60 -20.22
N ALA A 130 -13.42 -23.66 -20.77
CA ALA A 130 -13.27 -25.02 -20.25
C ALA A 130 -11.86 -25.56 -20.51
N ASN A 131 -11.39 -26.53 -19.70
CA ASN A 131 -10.03 -27.08 -19.80
C ASN A 131 -9.70 -27.61 -21.20
N ARG A 132 -10.69 -28.19 -21.91
CA ARG A 132 -10.56 -28.64 -23.30
C ARG A 132 -10.26 -27.49 -24.27
N ALA A 133 -10.92 -26.35 -24.11
CA ALA A 133 -10.69 -25.18 -24.95
C ALA A 133 -9.32 -24.55 -24.67
N ILE A 134 -8.92 -24.50 -23.39
CA ILE A 134 -7.59 -24.06 -22.96
C ILE A 134 -6.51 -24.96 -23.57
N ALA A 135 -6.70 -26.28 -23.48
CA ALA A 135 -5.80 -27.29 -24.04
C ALA A 135 -5.59 -27.10 -25.55
N ALA A 136 -6.70 -26.94 -26.29
CA ALA A 136 -6.67 -26.70 -27.73
C ALA A 136 -5.94 -25.39 -28.07
N ARG A 137 -6.21 -24.29 -27.34
CA ARG A 137 -5.62 -22.98 -27.61
C ARG A 137 -4.13 -22.92 -27.30
N LEU A 138 -3.68 -23.67 -26.29
CA LEU A 138 -2.30 -23.71 -25.85
C LEU A 138 -1.50 -24.89 -26.45
N PHE A 139 -2.12 -25.71 -27.31
CA PHE A 139 -1.51 -26.89 -27.94
C PHE A 139 -0.92 -27.89 -26.92
N ILE A 140 -1.66 -28.15 -25.84
CA ILE A 140 -1.29 -29.11 -24.78
C ILE A 140 -2.45 -30.05 -24.47
N SER A 141 -2.21 -31.10 -23.68
CA SER A 141 -3.29 -32.01 -23.27
C SER A 141 -4.17 -31.41 -22.17
N GLU A 142 -5.44 -31.84 -22.08
CA GLU A 142 -6.33 -31.49 -20.96
C GLU A 142 -5.76 -31.91 -19.59
N HIS A 143 -4.99 -33.00 -19.56
CA HIS A 143 -4.29 -33.43 -18.36
C HIS A 143 -3.21 -32.42 -17.95
N THR A 144 -2.45 -31.91 -18.91
CA THR A 144 -1.43 -30.88 -18.68
C THR A 144 -2.07 -29.58 -18.16
N VAL A 145 -3.24 -29.18 -18.68
CA VAL A 145 -4.00 -28.03 -18.15
C VAL A 145 -4.38 -28.25 -16.69
N ARG A 146 -4.90 -29.43 -16.33
CA ARG A 146 -5.22 -29.75 -14.93
C ARG A 146 -4.00 -29.67 -14.02
N ASN A 147 -2.83 -30.11 -14.49
CA ASN A 147 -1.59 -30.03 -13.73
C ASN A 147 -1.12 -28.58 -13.55
N HIS A 148 -1.25 -27.72 -14.58
CA HIS A 148 -1.02 -26.28 -14.43
C HIS A 148 -1.98 -25.67 -13.39
N LEU A 149 -3.27 -25.98 -13.47
CA LEU A 149 -4.27 -25.46 -12.51
C LEU A 149 -3.98 -25.90 -11.08
N ALA A 150 -3.58 -27.15 -10.85
CA ALA A 150 -3.20 -27.62 -9.52
C ALA A 150 -2.01 -26.85 -8.94
N ARG A 151 -1.00 -26.53 -9.78
CA ARG A 151 0.15 -25.72 -9.36
C ARG A 151 -0.24 -24.27 -9.10
N ILE A 152 -1.08 -23.70 -9.96
CA ILE A 152 -1.62 -22.34 -9.80
C ILE A 152 -2.38 -22.26 -8.49
N TYR A 153 -3.32 -23.17 -8.23
CA TYR A 153 -4.13 -23.16 -7.00
C TYR A 153 -3.28 -23.21 -5.75
N ARG A 154 -2.23 -24.05 -5.72
CA ARG A 154 -1.27 -24.08 -4.63
C ARG A 154 -0.46 -22.79 -4.50
N LYS A 155 -0.06 -22.16 -5.60
CA LYS A 155 0.71 -20.91 -5.58
C LYS A 155 -0.15 -19.72 -5.15
N LEU A 156 -1.44 -19.74 -5.48
CA LEU A 156 -2.40 -18.69 -5.16
C LEU A 156 -3.12 -18.93 -3.83
N ASP A 157 -2.85 -20.07 -3.17
CA ASP A 157 -3.53 -20.51 -1.95
C ASP A 157 -5.06 -20.53 -2.06
N VAL A 158 -5.55 -21.07 -3.18
CA VAL A 158 -6.99 -21.23 -3.47
C VAL A 158 -7.34 -22.70 -3.66
N THR A 159 -8.59 -23.04 -3.39
CA THR A 159 -9.08 -24.42 -3.49
C THR A 159 -10.11 -24.61 -4.60
N THR A 160 -10.79 -23.52 -5.01
CA THR A 160 -11.82 -23.59 -6.03
C THR A 160 -11.48 -22.82 -7.30
N ARG A 161 -12.03 -23.28 -8.43
CA ARG A 161 -11.97 -22.56 -9.71
C ARG A 161 -12.54 -21.16 -9.58
N ARG A 162 -13.61 -21.00 -8.79
CA ARG A 162 -14.26 -19.72 -8.58
C ARG A 162 -13.33 -18.74 -7.88
N GLU A 163 -12.71 -19.15 -6.78
CA GLU A 163 -11.69 -18.34 -6.07
C GLU A 163 -10.57 -17.89 -7.02
N ALA A 164 -10.02 -18.81 -7.82
CA ALA A 164 -8.97 -18.48 -8.77
C ALA A 164 -9.42 -17.44 -9.83
N VAL A 165 -10.67 -17.53 -10.30
CA VAL A 165 -11.24 -16.60 -11.29
C VAL A 165 -11.53 -15.23 -10.68
N ASP A 166 -12.14 -15.19 -9.49
CA ASP A 166 -12.49 -13.95 -8.80
C ASP A 166 -11.22 -13.15 -8.49
N LEU A 167 -10.19 -13.83 -7.96
CA LEU A 167 -8.91 -13.24 -7.65
C LEU A 167 -8.17 -12.72 -8.91
N THR A 168 -8.27 -13.43 -10.05
CA THR A 168 -7.68 -12.98 -11.32
C THR A 168 -8.40 -11.73 -11.85
N ARG A 169 -9.71 -11.63 -11.68
CA ARG A 169 -10.48 -10.46 -12.12
C ARG A 169 -10.11 -9.22 -11.32
N GLU A 170 -9.97 -9.36 -10.00
CA GLU A 170 -9.49 -8.30 -9.12
C GLU A 170 -8.12 -7.79 -9.57
N ALA A 171 -7.17 -8.70 -9.83
CA ALA A 171 -5.84 -8.34 -10.32
C ALA A 171 -5.84 -7.67 -11.70
N LEU A 172 -6.77 -8.03 -12.60
CA LEU A 172 -6.91 -7.40 -13.91
C LEU A 172 -7.62 -6.04 -13.85
N SER A 173 -8.52 -5.83 -12.88
CA SER A 173 -9.12 -4.51 -12.63
C SER A 173 -8.12 -3.53 -12.02
N ASP A 174 -7.24 -4.00 -11.14
CA ASP A 174 -6.18 -3.18 -10.53
C ASP A 174 -5.05 -2.85 -11.52
N ALA A 175 -4.90 -3.64 -12.59
CA ALA A 175 -3.93 -3.41 -13.67
C ALA A 175 -4.38 -2.37 -14.73
N SER A 176 -5.56 -1.73 -14.57
CA SER A 176 -5.90 -0.57 -15.41
C SER A 176 -4.92 0.60 -15.15
N PRO A 177 -4.48 1.31 -16.20
CA PRO A 177 -3.12 1.84 -16.26
C PRO A 177 -2.91 3.03 -15.33
N ARG A 178 -1.92 2.93 -14.44
CA ARG A 178 -1.22 4.10 -13.89
C ARG A 178 -0.23 4.68 -14.92
N GLU A 179 -0.65 4.79 -16.19
CA GLU A 179 0.07 5.53 -17.22
C GLU A 179 -0.11 7.02 -16.95
N GLY A 180 0.89 7.67 -16.39
CA GLY A 180 0.84 9.12 -16.18
C GLY A 180 1.90 9.73 -15.27
N ARG A 181 2.97 9.04 -14.88
CA ARG A 181 4.08 9.66 -14.14
C ARG A 181 5.45 9.10 -14.52
N GLU A 182 5.81 9.24 -15.79
CA GLU A 182 7.23 9.30 -16.14
C GLU A 182 7.43 10.26 -17.33
N GLY A 183 8.33 11.23 -17.18
CA GLY A 183 8.87 12.01 -18.29
C GLY A 183 8.26 13.39 -18.55
N ARG A 184 8.18 14.29 -17.55
CA ARG A 184 8.25 15.73 -17.86
C ARG A 184 9.43 16.38 -17.14
N ARG A 185 10.59 16.32 -17.81
CA ARG A 185 11.63 17.37 -17.88
C ARG A 185 12.48 17.11 -19.14
N PRO A 186 13.24 18.09 -19.64
CA PRO A 186 12.82 19.39 -20.16
C PRO A 186 13.33 19.53 -21.62
N SER A 187 12.79 20.45 -22.40
CA SER A 187 13.44 20.83 -23.66
C SER A 187 13.18 22.30 -23.94
N ASP A 188 14.30 23.04 -23.87
CA ASP A 188 14.65 24.36 -24.40
C ASP A 188 13.72 25.57 -24.20
#